data_AF-A0A1H7RT92-F1
#
_entry.id   AF-A0A1H7RT92-F1
#
_cell.length_a   1.000
_cell.length_b   1.000
_cell.length_c   1.000
_cell.angle_alpha   90.00
_cell.angle_beta   90.00
_cell.angle_gamma   90.00
#
_symmetry.space_group_name_H-M   'P 1'
#
loop_
_entity.id
_entity.type
_entity.pdbx_description
1 polymer ?
#
loop_
_entity_poly.entity_id
_entity_poly.type
_entity_poly.pdbx_seq_one_letter_code
_entity_poly.pdbx_strand_id
1 'polypeptide(L)'
;MFFEQNPTSFSFQQRPVLCNDNHNGIQIFHARPILHYGLLQYLFERRISISTASAICMEVHYLNNGRRYFAIGLKNVSGGWELRNKYYKNCSSPKDITHIKNGNKKLIVTEGVFDLLSLLSNNEILEAEYDFLVLNSTSFVLKATKIIQDYLTINLYLDNDGNGKRTTQKMMPHSTNCLDK
;
A
#
# COMPACT_ATOMS: atom_id res chain seq x y z
N MET A 1 -15.46 49.61 43.95
CA MET A 1 -16.31 49.33 42.77
C MET A 1 -15.33 49.15 41.60
N PHE A 2 -14.81 47.93 41.40
CA PHE A 2 -15.33 46.88 40.50
C PHE A 2 -15.54 47.45 39.07
N PHE A 3 -14.89 47.02 37.98
CA PHE A 3 -14.21 45.75 37.65
C PHE A 3 -13.08 46.00 36.63
N GLU A 4 -11.98 45.25 36.78
CA GLU A 4 -11.03 44.93 35.69
C GLU A 4 -11.70 44.09 34.60
N GLN A 5 -11.37 44.35 33.34
CA GLN A 5 -11.57 43.42 32.23
C GLN A 5 -10.22 43.28 31.51
N ASN A 6 -9.52 42.19 31.83
CA ASN A 6 -8.35 41.72 31.09
C ASN A 6 -8.83 41.12 29.76
N PRO A 7 -8.32 41.55 28.59
CA PRO A 7 -8.36 40.70 27.42
C PRO A 7 -7.24 39.67 27.56
N THR A 8 -7.62 38.43 27.89
CA THR A 8 -6.77 37.26 27.72
C THR A 8 -6.43 37.12 26.23
N SER A 9 -5.28 37.68 25.85
CA SER A 9 -4.65 37.44 24.57
C SER A 9 -4.24 35.97 24.54
N PHE A 10 -5.06 35.14 23.89
CA PHE A 10 -4.66 33.81 23.44
C PHE A 10 -3.62 34.00 22.33
N SER A 11 -2.36 34.14 22.73
CA SER A 11 -1.23 34.04 21.82
C SER A 11 -1.09 32.59 21.38
N PHE A 12 -1.78 32.21 20.31
CA PHE A 12 -1.38 31.07 19.50
C PHE A 12 0.01 31.40 18.95
N GLN A 13 1.06 30.86 19.57
CA GLN A 13 2.38 30.82 18.96
C GLN A 13 2.21 30.23 17.57
N GLN A 14 2.36 31.07 16.55
CA GLN A 14 2.46 30.63 15.17
C GLN A 14 3.59 29.61 15.15
N ARG A 15 3.25 28.34 14.90
CA ARG A 15 4.25 27.34 14.52
C ARG A 15 5.06 27.97 13.38
N PRO A 16 6.40 27.83 13.39
CA PRO A 16 7.20 28.37 12.30
C PRO A 16 6.58 27.86 11.00
N VAL A 17 6.26 28.81 10.11
CA VAL A 17 5.84 28.52 8.74
C VAL A 17 6.92 27.60 8.19
N LEU A 18 6.60 26.30 8.13
CA LEU A 18 7.49 25.32 7.52
C LEU A 18 7.71 25.82 6.11
N CYS A 19 8.99 25.99 5.81
CA CYS A 19 9.55 26.52 4.59
C CYS A 19 8.74 26.06 3.37
N ASN A 20 8.48 27.00 2.46
CA ASN A 20 8.02 26.74 1.12
C ASN A 20 9.06 25.87 0.40
N ASP A 21 8.99 24.57 0.58
CA ASP A 21 9.58 23.62 -0.33
C ASP A 21 8.48 23.16 -1.28
N ASN A 22 8.62 23.49 -2.56
CA ASN A 22 7.80 22.98 -3.66
C ASN A 22 8.02 21.47 -3.84
N HIS A 23 7.77 20.67 -2.81
CA HIS A 23 7.68 19.23 -2.89
C HIS A 23 6.22 18.86 -3.18
N ASN A 24 5.84 18.85 -4.46
CA ASN A 24 4.54 18.38 -4.95
C ASN A 24 4.31 16.87 -4.77
N GLY A 25 4.93 16.24 -3.76
CA GLY A 25 4.93 14.80 -3.54
C GLY A 25 4.72 14.44 -2.08
N ILE A 26 4.31 13.20 -1.85
CA ILE A 26 4.11 12.66 -0.50
C ILE A 26 5.46 12.54 0.22
N GLN A 27 5.56 13.11 1.42
CA GLN A 27 6.72 13.00 2.30
C GLN A 27 6.42 12.04 3.46
N ILE A 28 7.20 10.97 3.58
CA ILE A 28 7.04 9.99 4.67
C ILE A 28 7.76 10.50 5.93
N PHE A 29 7.07 10.53 7.06
CA PHE A 29 7.69 10.87 8.35
C PHE A 29 8.24 9.64 9.06
N HIS A 30 7.39 8.63 9.23
CA HIS A 30 7.75 7.36 9.87
C HIS A 30 6.72 6.29 9.52
N ALA A 31 7.14 5.04 9.71
CA ALA A 31 6.30 3.86 9.63
C ALA A 31 6.42 3.10 10.96
N ARG A 32 5.29 2.63 11.48
CA ARG A 32 5.20 1.89 12.75
C ARG A 32 4.20 0.73 12.64
N PRO A 33 4.19 -0.23 13.58
CA PRO A 33 3.13 -1.24 13.63
C PRO A 33 1.74 -0.61 13.62
N ILE A 34 0.77 -1.28 13.00
CA ILE A 34 -0.59 -0.76 12.83
C ILE A 34 -1.29 -0.72 14.19
N LEU A 35 -1.51 0.49 14.73
CA LEU A 35 -2.11 0.70 16.05
C LEU A 35 -3.22 1.74 16.03
N HIS A 36 -3.27 2.60 15.01
CA HIS A 36 -4.24 3.67 14.91
C HIS A 36 -5.66 3.09 14.75
N TYR A 37 -6.55 3.42 15.68
CA TYR A 37 -7.92 2.90 15.74
C TYR A 37 -8.67 3.05 14.40
N GLY A 38 -8.55 4.21 13.74
CA GLY A 38 -9.17 4.43 12.42
C GLY A 38 -8.67 3.48 11.31
N LEU A 39 -7.42 3.00 11.38
CA LEU A 39 -6.90 2.01 10.42
C LEU A 39 -7.37 0.59 10.79
N LEU A 40 -7.39 0.26 12.08
CA LEU A 40 -7.93 -1.02 12.56
C LEU A 40 -9.42 -1.16 12.21
N GLN A 41 -10.21 -0.12 12.43
CA GLN A 41 -11.62 -0.05 12.02
C GLN A 41 -11.76 -0.21 10.51
N TYR A 42 -10.88 0.42 9.72
CA TYR A 42 -10.91 0.29 8.27
C TYR A 42 -10.58 -1.13 7.78
N LEU A 43 -9.60 -1.81 8.40
CA LEU A 43 -9.31 -3.22 8.13
C LEU A 43 -10.53 -4.11 8.43
N PHE A 44 -11.16 -3.88 9.58
CA PHE A 44 -12.39 -4.59 9.97
C PHE A 44 -13.52 -4.39 8.95
N GLU A 45 -13.80 -3.14 8.54
CA GLU A 45 -14.81 -2.82 7.52
C GLU A 45 -14.51 -3.51 6.17
N ARG A 46 -13.23 -3.70 5.85
CA ARG A 46 -12.77 -4.38 4.63
C ARG A 46 -12.69 -5.90 4.77
N ARG A 47 -13.01 -6.45 5.95
CA ARG A 47 -12.88 -7.88 6.30
C ARG A 47 -11.45 -8.41 6.09
N ILE A 48 -10.47 -7.57 6.42
CA ILE A 48 -9.05 -7.94 6.38
C ILE A 48 -8.60 -8.26 7.81
N SER A 49 -7.93 -9.40 7.96
CA SER A 49 -7.35 -9.79 9.24
C SER A 49 -6.25 -8.82 9.67
N ILE A 50 -6.29 -8.41 10.94
CA ILE A 50 -5.27 -7.52 11.51
C ILE A 50 -3.90 -8.22 11.52
N SER A 51 -3.85 -9.53 11.78
CA SER A 51 -2.58 -10.29 11.76
C SER A 51 -1.98 -10.29 10.36
N THR A 52 -2.76 -10.65 9.34
CA THR A 52 -2.37 -10.62 7.92
C THR A 52 -1.88 -9.24 7.50
N ALA A 53 -2.64 -8.19 7.81
CA ALA A 53 -2.22 -6.82 7.48
C ALA A 53 -0.92 -6.44 8.19
N SER A 54 -0.77 -6.78 9.47
CA SER A 54 0.42 -6.43 10.26
C SER A 54 1.65 -7.24 9.89
N ALA A 55 1.50 -8.39 9.24
CA ALA A 55 2.61 -9.21 8.78
C ALA A 55 3.40 -8.54 7.64
N ILE A 56 2.73 -7.78 6.78
CA ILE A 56 3.35 -7.21 5.58
C ILE A 56 3.20 -5.68 5.43
N CYS A 57 2.26 -5.06 6.15
CA CYS A 57 2.02 -3.62 6.09
C CYS A 57 2.38 -2.91 7.40
N MET A 58 2.57 -1.60 7.28
CA MET A 58 2.83 -0.70 8.40
C MET A 58 1.78 0.42 8.43
N GLU A 59 1.60 1.03 9.59
CA GLU A 59 0.96 2.33 9.68
C GLU A 59 1.99 3.40 9.33
N VAL A 60 1.73 4.14 8.26
CA VAL A 60 2.62 5.13 7.69
C VAL A 60 2.04 6.52 7.88
N HIS A 61 2.80 7.40 8.52
CA HIS A 61 2.46 8.82 8.71
C HIS A 61 3.20 9.66 7.68
N TYR A 62 2.47 10.54 6.99
CA TYR A 62 3.02 11.31 5.87
C TYR A 62 2.40 12.70 5.72
N LEU A 63 3.11 13.58 5.01
CA LEU A 63 2.61 14.87 4.53
C LEU A 63 2.16 14.74 3.08
N ASN A 64 1.01 15.32 2.76
CA ASN A 64 0.58 15.53 1.38
C ASN A 64 -0.06 16.92 1.27
N ASN A 65 0.45 17.77 0.40
CA ASN A 65 -0.03 19.15 0.20
C ASN A 65 -0.19 19.93 1.53
N GLY A 66 0.83 19.88 2.39
CA GLY A 66 0.84 20.59 3.67
C GLY A 66 -0.06 20.00 4.77
N ARG A 67 -0.79 18.91 4.51
CA ARG A 67 -1.64 18.23 5.48
C ARG A 67 -1.05 16.90 5.91
N ARG A 68 -1.19 16.57 7.19
CA ARG A 68 -0.73 15.29 7.77
C ARG A 68 -1.79 14.22 7.62
N TYR A 69 -1.36 13.02 7.25
CA TYR A 69 -2.19 11.85 7.05
C TYR A 69 -1.53 10.62 7.65
N PHE A 70 -2.34 9.58 7.84
CA PHE A 70 -1.89 8.24 8.15
C PHE A 70 -2.60 7.22 7.26
N ALA A 71 -1.93 6.12 6.94
CA ALA A 71 -2.46 5.07 6.09
C ALA A 71 -1.85 3.71 6.45
N ILE A 72 -2.53 2.63 6.05
CA ILE A 72 -1.90 1.31 5.91
C ILE A 72 -1.01 1.40 4.68
N GLY A 73 0.26 1.04 4.84
CA GLY A 73 1.23 1.12 3.76
C GLY A 73 2.03 -0.14 3.57
N LEU A 74 2.24 -0.50 2.30
CA LEU A 74 3.17 -1.55 1.87
C LEU A 74 4.34 -0.89 1.15
N LYS A 75 5.56 -1.23 1.55
CA LYS A 75 6.77 -0.70 0.93
C LYS A 75 7.05 -1.42 -0.39
N ASN A 76 7.43 -0.68 -1.42
CA ASN A 76 7.80 -1.22 -2.73
C ASN A 76 9.31 -1.49 -2.84
N VAL A 77 9.74 -2.18 -3.88
CA VAL A 77 11.15 -2.60 -4.04
C VAL A 77 12.13 -1.43 -4.22
N SER A 78 11.64 -0.25 -4.59
CA SER A 78 12.42 0.98 -4.72
C SER A 78 12.34 1.89 -3.48
N GLY A 79 11.68 1.43 -2.41
CA GLY A 79 11.59 2.13 -1.14
C GLY A 79 10.47 3.16 -0.99
N GLY A 80 9.64 3.33 -2.03
CA GLY A 80 8.37 4.07 -1.92
C GLY A 80 7.27 3.22 -1.25
N TRP A 81 6.09 3.82 -1.07
CA TRP A 81 4.99 3.19 -0.35
C TRP A 81 3.70 3.26 -1.15
N GLU A 82 2.98 2.14 -1.24
CA GLU A 82 1.54 2.19 -1.52
C GLU A 82 0.80 2.51 -0.22
N LEU A 83 -0.15 3.44 -0.27
CA LEU A 83 -0.80 4.00 0.92
C LEU A 83 -2.32 3.93 0.75
N ARG A 84 -3.01 3.32 1.72
CA ARG A 84 -4.47 3.22 1.72
C ARG A 84 -5.04 3.51 3.11
N ASN A 85 -6.03 4.39 3.14
CA ASN A 85 -6.93 4.54 4.27
C ASN A 85 -8.38 4.60 3.78
N LYS A 86 -9.32 4.81 4.70
CA LYS A 86 -10.76 4.89 4.41
C LYS A 86 -11.11 5.91 3.31
N TYR A 87 -10.32 6.98 3.18
CA TYR A 87 -10.65 8.12 2.33
C TYR A 87 -9.83 8.18 1.04
N TYR A 88 -8.58 7.71 1.05
CA TYR A 88 -7.64 7.93 -0.04
C TYR A 88 -6.87 6.65 -0.41
N LYS A 89 -6.64 6.47 -1.72
CA LYS A 89 -5.58 5.62 -2.28
C LYS A 89 -4.48 6.55 -2.77
N ASN A 90 -3.28 6.38 -2.24
CA ASN A 90 -2.11 7.20 -2.55
C ASN A 90 -0.88 6.31 -2.70
N CYS A 91 0.21 6.90 -3.20
CA CYS A 91 1.52 6.27 -3.20
C CYS A 91 2.61 7.33 -3.06
N SER A 92 3.68 7.01 -2.34
CA SER A 92 4.88 7.85 -2.29
C SER A 92 5.82 7.49 -3.44
N SER A 93 6.62 8.47 -3.85
CA SER A 93 7.70 8.20 -4.79
C SER A 93 8.88 7.53 -4.07
N PRO A 94 9.69 6.73 -4.78
CA PRO A 94 9.46 6.25 -6.15
C PRO A 94 8.32 5.21 -6.21
N LYS A 95 7.53 5.21 -7.30
CA LYS A 95 6.54 4.16 -7.53
C LYS A 95 7.24 2.92 -8.09
N ASP A 96 6.85 1.75 -7.60
CA ASP A 96 7.34 0.47 -8.09
C ASP A 96 6.41 -0.66 -7.66
N ILE A 97 6.67 -1.87 -8.15
CA ILE A 97 6.08 -3.11 -7.66
C ILE A 97 6.52 -3.41 -6.21
N THR A 98 5.78 -4.26 -5.53
CA THR A 98 6.25 -4.93 -4.31
C THR A 98 6.47 -6.41 -4.58
N HIS A 99 7.63 -6.94 -4.20
CA HIS A 99 7.94 -8.37 -4.30
C HIS A 99 8.28 -8.92 -2.91
N ILE A 100 7.40 -9.75 -2.37
CA ILE A 100 7.56 -10.44 -1.09
C ILE A 100 8.05 -11.85 -1.40
N LYS A 101 9.28 -12.16 -0.97
CA LYS A 101 9.94 -13.44 -1.18
C LYS A 101 9.93 -14.26 0.10
N ASN A 102 9.10 -15.29 0.14
CA ASN A 102 9.04 -16.28 1.21
C ASN A 102 9.92 -17.51 0.91
N GLY A 103 10.56 -17.54 -0.27
CA GLY A 103 11.46 -18.62 -0.70
C GLY A 103 10.73 -19.72 -1.49
N ASN A 104 9.50 -19.44 -1.91
CA ASN A 104 8.65 -20.39 -2.60
C ASN A 104 8.88 -20.38 -4.11
N LYS A 105 8.52 -21.48 -4.77
CA LYS A 105 8.54 -21.61 -6.24
C LYS A 105 7.20 -21.31 -6.90
N LYS A 106 6.16 -21.03 -6.10
CA LYS A 106 4.86 -20.56 -6.56
C LYS A 106 4.74 -19.05 -6.31
N LEU A 107 4.11 -18.33 -7.22
CA LEU A 107 3.91 -16.89 -7.16
C LEU A 107 2.42 -16.56 -7.27
N ILE A 108 1.95 -15.65 -6.43
CA ILE A 108 0.68 -14.96 -6.62
C ILE A 108 0.97 -13.53 -7.07
N VAL A 109 0.29 -13.09 -8.12
CA VAL A 109 0.36 -11.71 -8.64
C VAL A 109 -0.98 -11.02 -8.39
N THR A 110 -0.97 -9.85 -7.76
CA THR A 110 -2.16 -9.02 -7.54
C THR A 110 -1.99 -7.61 -8.08
N GLU A 111 -3.08 -6.91 -8.38
CA GLU A 111 -3.01 -5.51 -8.84
C GLU A 111 -2.60 -4.56 -7.72
N GLY A 112 -3.20 -4.70 -6.54
CA GLY A 112 -2.94 -3.85 -5.40
C GLY A 112 -2.76 -4.61 -4.10
N VAL A 113 -2.32 -3.86 -3.09
CA VAL A 113 -2.05 -4.36 -1.74
C VAL A 113 -3.32 -4.94 -1.10
N PHE A 114 -4.47 -4.30 -1.31
CA PHE A 114 -5.72 -4.73 -0.68
C PHE A 114 -6.29 -5.99 -1.31
N ASP A 115 -5.95 -6.28 -2.56
CA ASP A 115 -6.33 -7.53 -3.23
C ASP A 115 -5.53 -8.68 -2.63
N LEU A 116 -4.22 -8.48 -2.42
CA LEU A 116 -3.36 -9.41 -1.69
C LEU A 116 -3.86 -9.63 -0.26
N LEU A 117 -4.10 -8.56 0.50
CA LEU A 117 -4.57 -8.67 1.89
C LEU A 117 -5.92 -9.41 1.98
N SER A 118 -6.83 -9.18 1.04
CA SER A 118 -8.11 -9.88 0.99
C SER A 118 -7.92 -11.37 0.69
N LEU A 119 -7.00 -11.72 -0.21
CA LEU A 119 -6.69 -13.11 -0.53
C LEU A 119 -6.10 -13.86 0.68
N LEU A 120 -5.10 -13.26 1.33
CA LEU A 120 -4.43 -13.85 2.49
C LEU A 120 -5.35 -13.97 3.71
N SER A 121 -6.24 -12.99 3.93
CA SER A 121 -7.21 -13.04 5.04
C SER A 121 -8.24 -14.16 4.88
N ASN A 122 -8.44 -14.68 3.67
CA ASN A 122 -9.36 -15.78 3.40
C ASN A 122 -8.67 -17.15 3.34
N ASN A 123 -7.33 -17.18 3.20
CA ASN A 123 -6.56 -18.41 3.09
C ASN A 123 -5.12 -18.20 3.57
N GLU A 124 -4.91 -18.41 4.86
CA GLU A 124 -3.60 -18.21 5.52
C GLU A 124 -2.53 -19.19 5.00
N ILE A 125 -2.91 -20.36 4.46
CA ILE A 125 -1.97 -21.35 3.90
C ILE A 125 -1.17 -20.74 2.73
N LEU A 126 -1.75 -19.77 2.02
CA LEU A 126 -1.07 -19.12 0.91
C LEU A 126 0.24 -18.44 1.33
N GLU A 127 0.31 -17.86 2.53
CA GLU A 127 1.53 -17.20 3.04
C GLU A 127 2.71 -18.20 3.13
N ALA A 128 2.43 -19.45 3.48
CA ALA A 128 3.43 -20.50 3.61
C ALA A 128 3.87 -21.09 2.24
N GLU A 129 2.97 -21.12 1.25
CA GLU A 129 3.21 -21.81 -0.02
C GLU A 129 3.63 -20.93 -1.19
N TYR A 130 3.45 -19.61 -1.10
CA TYR A 130 3.65 -18.67 -2.21
C TYR A 130 4.59 -17.53 -1.84
N ASP A 131 5.28 -17.03 -2.87
CA ASP A 131 5.79 -15.66 -2.91
C ASP A 131 4.68 -14.75 -3.48
N PHE A 132 4.81 -13.43 -3.27
CA PHE A 132 3.81 -12.45 -3.71
C PHE A 132 4.42 -11.31 -4.52
N LEU A 133 3.77 -10.98 -5.63
CA LEU A 133 4.10 -9.83 -6.46
C LEU A 133 2.88 -8.92 -6.56
N VAL A 134 2.97 -7.75 -5.94
CA VAL A 134 1.94 -6.70 -6.04
C VAL A 134 2.37 -5.73 -7.13
N LEU A 135 1.55 -5.59 -8.17
CA LEU A 135 1.87 -4.71 -9.29
C LEU A 135 1.91 -3.24 -8.87
N ASN A 136 1.02 -2.83 -7.96
CA ASN A 136 0.75 -1.45 -7.52
C ASN A 136 0.21 -0.53 -8.63
N SER A 137 0.56 -0.80 -9.89
CA SER A 137 0.01 -0.22 -11.10
C SER A 137 0.23 -1.17 -12.28
N THR A 138 -0.76 -1.26 -13.17
CA THR A 138 -0.66 -1.99 -14.46
C THR A 138 0.41 -1.42 -15.40
N SER A 139 0.95 -0.22 -15.12
CA SER A 139 2.11 0.32 -15.82
C SER A 139 3.40 -0.49 -15.60
N PHE A 140 3.48 -1.27 -14.52
CA PHE A 140 4.66 -2.08 -14.19
C PHE A 140 4.65 -3.50 -14.75
N VAL A 141 3.72 -3.84 -15.63
CA VAL A 141 3.60 -5.18 -16.24
C VAL A 141 4.90 -5.65 -16.88
N LEU A 142 5.59 -4.78 -17.64
CA LEU A 142 6.86 -5.17 -18.29
C LEU A 142 7.99 -5.50 -17.29
N LYS A 143 7.94 -4.91 -16.09
CA LYS A 143 8.87 -5.26 -15.01
C LYS A 143 8.46 -6.59 -14.38
N ALA A 144 7.16 -6.77 -14.11
CA ALA A 144 6.61 -7.99 -13.55
C ALA A 144 6.91 -9.21 -14.42
N THR A 145 6.77 -9.11 -15.75
CA THR A 145 6.98 -10.24 -16.67
C THR A 145 8.42 -10.76 -16.70
N LYS A 146 9.40 -9.95 -16.28
CA LYS A 146 10.78 -10.40 -16.09
C LYS A 146 10.96 -11.22 -14.81
N ILE A 147 10.22 -10.86 -13.75
CA ILE A 147 10.29 -11.52 -12.44
C ILE A 147 9.60 -12.88 -12.46
N ILE A 148 8.47 -13.00 -13.16
CA ILE A 148 7.68 -14.24 -13.14
C ILE A 148 8.40 -15.43 -13.79
N GLN A 149 9.46 -15.21 -14.57
CA GLN A 149 10.20 -16.28 -15.28
C GLN A 149 10.79 -17.34 -14.34
N ASP A 150 11.13 -16.96 -13.12
CA ASP A 150 11.81 -17.83 -12.15
C ASP A 150 10.85 -18.75 -11.37
N TYR A 151 9.54 -18.64 -11.62
CA TYR A 151 8.49 -19.34 -10.87
C TYR A 151 7.86 -20.49 -11.64
N LEU A 152 7.60 -21.59 -10.93
CA LEU A 152 7.03 -22.84 -11.48
C LEU A 152 5.49 -22.79 -11.58
N THR A 153 4.85 -21.90 -10.81
CA THR A 153 3.40 -21.68 -10.86
C THR A 153 3.14 -20.22 -10.59
N ILE A 154 2.37 -19.56 -11.44
CA ILE A 154 2.08 -18.13 -11.34
C ILE A 154 0.56 -17.95 -11.40
N ASN A 155 -0.06 -17.64 -10.27
CA ASN A 155 -1.48 -17.35 -10.19
C ASN A 155 -1.71 -15.84 -10.33
N LEU A 156 -2.42 -15.43 -11.36
CA LEU A 156 -2.77 -14.03 -11.62
C LEU A 156 -4.15 -13.75 -11.02
N TYR A 157 -4.20 -12.95 -9.96
CA TYR A 157 -5.43 -12.42 -9.35
C TYR A 157 -5.54 -10.94 -9.72
N LEU A 158 -5.91 -10.69 -10.98
CA LEU A 158 -6.05 -9.35 -11.54
C LEU A 158 -7.52 -8.94 -11.62
N ASP A 159 -7.80 -7.65 -11.73
CA ASP A 159 -9.17 -7.16 -11.72
C ASP A 159 -9.93 -7.66 -12.96
N ASN A 160 -11.18 -8.07 -12.80
CA ASN A 160 -12.04 -8.52 -13.90
C ASN A 160 -12.57 -7.34 -14.77
N ASP A 161 -11.88 -6.20 -14.73
CA ASP A 161 -12.20 -5.01 -15.50
C ASP A 161 -11.40 -4.94 -16.82
N GLY A 162 -11.59 -3.85 -17.58
CA GLY A 162 -10.89 -3.69 -18.86
C GLY A 162 -9.37 -3.56 -18.72
N ASN A 163 -8.87 -2.99 -17.63
CA ASN A 163 -7.44 -2.81 -17.39
C ASN A 163 -6.79 -4.10 -16.89
N GLY A 164 -7.43 -4.81 -15.96
CA GLY A 164 -6.93 -6.08 -15.46
C GLY A 164 -6.91 -7.16 -16.54
N LYS A 165 -7.97 -7.28 -17.36
CA LYS A 165 -7.97 -8.20 -18.53
C LYS A 165 -6.83 -7.92 -19.51
N ARG A 166 -6.57 -6.65 -19.82
CA ARG A 166 -5.43 -6.26 -20.68
C ARG A 166 -4.09 -6.59 -20.02
N THR A 167 -4.01 -6.48 -18.71
CA THR A 167 -2.82 -6.83 -17.93
C THR A 167 -2.57 -8.33 -17.96
N THR A 168 -3.61 -9.16 -17.72
CA THR A 168 -3.56 -10.62 -17.90
C THR A 168 -3.09 -10.99 -19.30
N GLN A 169 -3.73 -10.45 -20.34
CA GLN A 169 -3.36 -10.72 -21.74
C GLN A 169 -1.90 -10.37 -22.07
N LYS A 170 -1.34 -9.35 -21.41
CA LYS A 170 0.07 -8.99 -21.56
C LYS A 170 0.98 -9.94 -20.80
N MET A 171 0.59 -10.47 -19.64
CA MET A 171 1.42 -11.33 -18.81
C MET A 171 1.45 -12.79 -19.27
N MET A 172 0.30 -13.32 -19.71
CA MET A 172 0.15 -14.73 -20.10
C MET A 172 1.19 -15.23 -21.12
N PRO A 173 1.53 -14.49 -22.20
CA PRO A 173 2.50 -14.97 -23.19
C PRO A 173 3.94 -15.08 -22.68
N HIS A 174 4.26 -14.47 -21.54
CA HIS A 174 5.63 -14.47 -21.02
C HIS A 174 5.99 -15.73 -20.25
N SER A 175 5.02 -16.53 -19.78
CA SER A 175 5.31 -17.80 -19.11
C SER A 175 4.17 -18.78 -19.30
N THR A 176 4.49 -20.02 -19.65
CA THR A 176 3.51 -21.12 -19.73
C THR A 176 2.95 -21.53 -18.36
N ASN A 177 3.56 -21.05 -17.27
CA ASN A 177 3.17 -21.36 -15.89
C ASN A 177 2.13 -20.37 -15.32
N CYS A 178 1.70 -19.39 -16.12
CA CYS A 178 0.66 -18.43 -15.75
C CYS A 178 -0.75 -19.05 -15.78
N LEU A 179 -1.50 -18.81 -14.72
CA LEU A 179 -2.90 -19.19 -14.57
C LEU A 179 -3.71 -17.96 -14.19
N ASP A 180 -4.71 -17.62 -15.01
CA ASP A 180 -5.71 -16.60 -14.68
C ASP A 180 -6.70 -17.16 -13.65
N LYS A 181 -6.91 -16.47 -12.53
CA LYS A 181 -7.69 -16.94 -11.38
C LYS A 181 -8.96 -16.14 -11.12
#